data_AF-A0A9E2P1B0-F1
#
_entry.id   AF-A0A9E2P1B0-F1
#
_cell.length_a   1.000
_cell.length_b   1.000
_cell.length_c   1.000
_cell.angle_alpha   90.00
_cell.angle_beta   90.00
_cell.angle_gamma   90.00
#
_symmetry.space_group_name_H-M   'P 1'
#
loop_
_entity.id
_entity.type
_entity.pdbx_description
1 polymer ?
#
loop_
_entity_poly.entity_id
_entity_poly.type
_entity_poly.pdbx_seq_one_letter_code
_entity_poly.pdbx_strand_id
1 'polypeptide(L)'
;MKQPRLTYLFLTFLLALLSASCKKDSLPAPAAEEEESGSGVYVSVVVNTEGGNSSRADGATDDYNPTGGENGDGNQAGEGEENMVHDLNVFFFQGEVDENTGERLGINSTDNPSIVCRLYFDQLLQTSASSNGIDAVWQSPVQEVTDILQIGLTYDVLVIANAGDLRTQNLNTLNTLRDYQVANPITNNNTYFLMASEKDASVKIQASTKNNPITVSVDVERMTARVDCAWEEEYTVEKKAPNAGGNQGDDKVKILGAALVNRYRSNTYAFKRVTDGTDLDNPIIDYLGLEKTTADGIASNYVLDPKTIDGKNNNDYTYYYTEYANWGNEDFINVYLDKTVSSETGGTFYYRLNYVCENINRSGGLSTINDRKEWQERYVTGIMYKAQYIPRGFEGGTFYRYNGWLYEFDDITGPNGPFPDYSETQLELAPNVETFKDGICYYIYWIRHAADDVDDVISPMEYAIVRNNIYQLDVVSVSGLGSSQPENVEEHEITIHFKVKSWNDVSVTVPSFD
;
A
#
# COMPACT_ATOMS: atom_id res chain seq x y z
N MET A 1 -42.57 32.29 82.11
CA MET A 1 -42.66 30.82 82.26
C MET A 1 -41.49 30.18 81.52
N LYS A 2 -40.66 29.45 82.28
CA LYS A 2 -39.55 28.52 81.96
C LYS A 2 -38.48 28.91 80.90
N GLN A 3 -37.39 29.44 81.45
CA GLN A 3 -35.97 29.47 81.05
C GLN A 3 -35.30 28.05 81.04
N PRO A 4 -33.97 27.83 80.80
CA PRO A 4 -33.00 28.48 79.87
C PRO A 4 -31.81 27.57 79.38
N ARG A 5 -30.79 28.22 78.75
CA ARG A 5 -29.31 27.98 78.77
C ARG A 5 -28.71 26.90 77.84
N LEU A 6 -27.46 26.94 77.36
CA LEU A 6 -26.32 27.89 77.19
C LEU A 6 -25.08 26.99 77.23
N THR A 7 -24.21 26.98 76.19
CA THR A 7 -22.77 26.77 76.43
C THR A 7 -21.90 27.41 75.34
N TYR A 8 -21.06 28.33 75.80
CA TYR A 8 -19.93 29.00 75.14
C TYR A 8 -18.66 28.14 75.24
N LEU A 9 -17.67 28.35 74.34
CA LEU A 9 -16.29 28.82 74.63
C LEU A 9 -15.47 28.84 73.30
N PHE A 10 -14.92 29.92 72.74
CA PHE A 10 -13.99 31.03 73.11
C PHE A 10 -12.48 30.76 72.91
N LEU A 11 -11.78 31.84 72.51
CA LEU A 11 -10.35 32.23 72.61
C LEU A 11 -9.49 32.10 71.31
N THR A 12 -9.27 33.12 70.44
CA THR A 12 -8.49 34.40 70.47
C THR A 12 -6.95 34.23 70.59
N PHE A 13 -6.07 34.80 69.74
CA PHE A 13 -5.47 36.17 69.80
C PHE A 13 -4.55 36.42 68.55
N LEU A 14 -4.67 37.54 67.80
CA LEU A 14 -3.79 38.75 67.72
C LEU A 14 -2.39 38.61 67.03
N LEU A 15 -2.09 39.45 66.02
CA LEU A 15 -1.31 40.72 66.10
C LEU A 15 -0.68 41.16 64.75
N ALA A 16 -0.69 42.47 64.51
CA ALA A 16 -0.31 43.23 63.31
C ALA A 16 1.20 43.56 63.17
N LEU A 17 1.62 44.07 61.99
CA LEU A 17 2.55 45.21 61.84
C LEU A 17 2.58 45.77 60.40
N LEU A 18 2.61 47.10 60.31
CA LEU A 18 2.74 47.98 59.13
C LEU A 18 4.19 48.47 59.00
N SER A 19 4.64 48.77 57.77
CA SER A 19 5.55 49.90 57.51
C SER A 19 5.38 50.42 56.08
N ALA A 20 5.43 51.75 55.93
CA ALA A 20 5.16 52.52 54.73
C ALA A 20 6.44 53.18 54.18
N SER A 21 6.53 53.43 52.87
CA SER A 21 7.19 54.62 52.31
C SER A 21 6.71 54.91 50.87
N CYS A 22 6.74 56.19 50.50
CA CYS A 22 5.86 56.88 49.56
C CYS A 22 6.34 57.01 48.10
N LYS A 23 5.33 57.03 47.20
CA LYS A 23 5.10 57.88 46.01
C LYS A 23 6.12 57.94 44.84
N LYS A 24 5.63 57.60 43.64
CA LYS A 24 5.16 58.59 42.64
C LYS A 24 4.26 57.99 41.56
N ASP A 25 3.25 58.77 41.17
CA ASP A 25 2.15 58.47 40.24
C ASP A 25 2.59 58.17 38.79
N SER A 26 1.93 57.19 38.15
CA SER A 26 1.34 57.37 36.80
C SER A 26 0.22 56.34 36.58
N LEU A 27 -0.80 56.74 35.80
CA LEU A 27 -2.06 56.04 35.46
C LEU A 27 -1.85 54.65 34.81
N PRO A 28 -2.88 53.77 34.74
CA PRO A 28 -2.69 52.35 34.49
C PRO A 28 -2.16 52.09 33.07
N ALA A 29 -1.10 51.29 32.98
CA ALA A 29 -0.67 50.71 31.72
C ALA A 29 -1.76 49.76 31.18
N PRO A 30 -1.85 49.57 29.84
CA PRO A 30 -2.73 48.56 29.25
C PRO A 30 -2.32 47.17 29.76
N ALA A 31 -3.23 46.20 29.65
CA ALA A 31 -2.97 44.80 29.98
C ALA A 31 -1.59 44.40 29.48
N ALA A 32 -0.68 44.14 30.43
CA ALA A 32 0.62 43.62 30.12
C ALA A 32 0.39 42.33 29.32
N GLU A 33 0.99 42.27 28.14
CA GLU A 33 1.45 41.00 27.59
C GLU A 33 2.16 40.31 28.75
N GLU A 34 1.60 39.20 29.22
CA GLU A 34 2.31 38.33 30.14
C GLU A 34 3.58 37.92 29.39
N GLU A 35 4.73 38.48 29.79
CA GLU A 35 6.04 37.99 29.38
C GLU A 35 6.06 36.49 29.69
N GLU A 36 5.97 35.64 28.66
CA GLU A 36 6.09 34.20 28.83
C GLU A 36 7.49 33.90 29.39
N SER A 37 7.52 33.68 30.70
CA SER A 37 8.70 33.30 31.46
C SER A 37 9.16 31.90 31.05
N GLY A 38 10.05 31.83 30.06
CA GLY A 38 10.90 30.67 29.76
C GLY A 38 11.07 30.40 28.27
N SER A 39 12.19 30.85 27.67
CA SER A 39 12.54 30.52 26.28
C SER A 39 13.06 29.07 26.18
N GLY A 40 12.16 28.10 26.06
CA GLY A 40 12.49 26.70 25.81
C GLY A 40 12.55 26.36 24.32
N VAL A 41 12.66 25.07 24.01
CA VAL A 41 12.42 24.54 22.66
C VAL A 41 11.20 23.63 22.71
N TYR A 42 10.14 24.02 22.02
CA TYR A 42 8.88 23.30 21.91
C TYR A 42 8.64 22.94 20.46
N VAL A 43 8.28 21.68 20.19
CA VAL A 43 8.06 21.16 18.84
C VAL A 43 6.66 20.58 18.72
N SER A 44 6.03 20.85 17.57
CA SER A 44 4.83 20.19 17.07
C SER A 44 5.13 19.64 15.68
N VAL A 45 4.57 18.49 15.33
CA VAL A 45 4.70 17.91 13.99
C VAL A 45 3.34 17.94 13.30
N VAL A 46 3.33 18.42 12.06
CA VAL A 46 2.20 18.36 11.14
C VAL A 46 2.55 17.30 10.10
N VAL A 47 1.70 16.29 10.01
CA VAL A 47 1.83 15.16 9.09
C VAL A 47 0.77 15.32 8.00
N ASN A 48 1.23 15.43 6.77
CA ASN A 48 0.39 15.42 5.59
C ASN A 48 0.41 14.01 5.01
N THR A 49 -0.78 13.38 4.91
CA THR A 49 -0.95 12.14 4.15
C THR A 49 -1.19 12.41 2.66
N GLU A 50 -1.36 13.69 2.30
CA GLU A 50 -1.38 14.20 0.93
C GLU A 50 0.04 14.10 0.37
N GLY A 51 0.41 12.92 -0.13
CA GLY A 51 1.68 12.73 -0.83
C GLY A 51 1.78 13.74 -1.98
N GLY A 52 2.74 14.65 -1.90
CA GLY A 52 2.94 15.73 -2.87
C GLY A 52 3.89 15.35 -4.01
N ASN A 53 4.60 14.24 -3.86
CA ASN A 53 5.53 13.67 -4.83
C ASN A 53 4.97 12.35 -5.34
N SER A 54 3.86 12.49 -6.08
CA SER A 54 3.35 11.54 -7.06
C SER A 54 4.47 10.65 -7.64
N SER A 55 4.39 9.35 -7.35
CA SER A 55 5.42 8.37 -7.68
C SER A 55 5.16 7.80 -9.08
N ARG A 56 6.05 8.08 -10.07
CA ARG A 56 6.39 7.28 -11.30
C ARG A 56 6.55 8.09 -12.59
N ALA A 57 6.70 7.48 -13.77
CA ALA A 57 6.94 8.22 -15.03
C ALA A 57 6.33 7.54 -16.29
N ASP A 58 5.89 8.36 -17.27
CA ASP A 58 4.90 8.18 -18.38
C ASP A 58 5.06 6.94 -19.29
N GLY A 59 4.09 6.04 -19.49
CA GLY A 59 4.13 5.00 -20.56
C GLY A 59 2.89 4.10 -20.73
N ALA A 60 2.44 3.88 -21.98
CA ALA A 60 1.17 3.26 -22.47
C ALA A 60 -0.10 4.12 -22.26
N THR A 61 -0.95 4.23 -23.30
CA THR A 61 -2.10 5.18 -23.35
C THR A 61 -3.47 4.50 -23.53
N ASP A 62 -3.53 3.19 -23.29
CA ASP A 62 -4.77 2.41 -23.47
C ASP A 62 -5.28 1.82 -22.15
N ASP A 63 -6.55 1.42 -22.12
CA ASP A 63 -7.20 0.92 -20.91
C ASP A 63 -6.71 -0.50 -20.48
N TYR A 64 -5.77 -1.11 -21.21
CA TYR A 64 -5.33 -2.50 -21.02
C TYR A 64 -3.92 -2.61 -20.43
N ASN A 65 -3.12 -1.55 -20.58
CA ASN A 65 -1.78 -1.44 -20.05
C ASN A 65 -1.71 -0.24 -19.08
N PRO A 66 -1.09 -0.41 -17.90
CA PRO A 66 -1.05 0.65 -16.92
C PRO A 66 -0.15 1.78 -17.43
N THR A 67 -0.60 3.03 -17.27
CA THR A 67 0.27 4.15 -17.60
C THR A 67 1.40 4.22 -16.56
N GLY A 68 2.66 4.00 -16.94
CA GLY A 68 3.76 4.45 -16.09
C GLY A 68 3.59 5.96 -15.86
N GLY A 69 3.92 6.55 -14.70
CA GLY A 69 3.72 8.02 -14.57
C GLY A 69 3.62 8.52 -13.16
N GLU A 70 4.06 9.75 -12.84
CA GLU A 70 3.91 10.31 -11.48
C GLU A 70 2.41 10.32 -11.14
N ASN A 71 1.62 10.60 -12.16
CA ASN A 71 0.17 10.60 -12.10
C ASN A 71 -0.46 9.37 -12.78
N GLY A 72 0.33 8.37 -13.20
CA GLY A 72 -0.09 7.14 -13.93
C GLY A 72 -1.46 7.24 -14.61
N ASP A 73 -2.40 6.42 -14.16
CA ASP A 73 -3.82 6.42 -14.57
C ASP A 73 -4.71 7.32 -13.67
N GLY A 74 -4.10 8.24 -12.96
CA GLY A 74 -4.70 9.22 -12.06
C GLY A 74 -4.47 8.94 -10.57
N ASN A 75 -5.07 9.78 -9.73
CA ASN A 75 -5.06 9.62 -8.28
C ASN A 75 -6.33 8.94 -7.80
N GLN A 76 -6.21 8.16 -6.74
CA GLN A 76 -7.34 7.57 -6.02
C GLN A 76 -7.14 7.76 -4.51
N ALA A 77 -8.08 8.45 -3.89
CA ALA A 77 -8.09 8.63 -2.45
C ALA A 77 -8.18 7.29 -1.72
N GLY A 78 -7.56 7.22 -0.53
CA GLY A 78 -7.78 6.12 0.39
C GLY A 78 -9.22 6.07 0.90
N GLU A 79 -9.54 5.05 1.68
CA GLU A 79 -10.84 4.81 2.28
C GLU A 79 -10.73 4.59 3.79
N GLY A 80 -11.51 5.33 4.58
CA GLY A 80 -11.61 5.17 6.04
C GLY A 80 -10.26 5.24 6.77
N GLU A 81 -9.85 4.12 7.38
CA GLU A 81 -8.64 4.01 8.21
C GLU A 81 -7.34 4.09 7.42
N GLU A 82 -7.41 4.00 6.08
CA GLU A 82 -6.23 4.01 5.21
C GLU A 82 -5.41 5.30 5.39
N ASN A 83 -6.03 6.43 5.76
CA ASN A 83 -5.43 7.78 5.93
C ASN A 83 -5.13 8.15 7.39
N MET A 84 -5.40 7.27 8.36
CA MET A 84 -5.31 7.64 9.77
C MET A 84 -3.89 7.56 10.31
N VAL A 85 -3.48 8.57 11.08
CA VAL A 85 -2.21 8.58 11.83
C VAL A 85 -2.52 8.41 13.31
N HIS A 86 -2.39 7.17 13.79
CA HIS A 86 -2.66 6.77 15.18
C HIS A 86 -1.47 7.01 16.11
N ASP A 87 -0.25 6.79 15.60
CA ASP A 87 0.99 7.09 16.30
C ASP A 87 2.08 7.60 15.35
N LEU A 88 3.07 8.30 15.90
CA LEU A 88 4.15 8.92 15.12
C LEU A 88 5.48 8.86 15.88
N ASN A 89 6.48 8.27 15.23
CA ASN A 89 7.88 8.34 15.62
C ASN A 89 8.59 9.42 14.82
N VAL A 90 9.39 10.25 15.49
CA VAL A 90 10.10 11.39 14.87
C VAL A 90 11.57 11.33 15.24
N PHE A 91 12.43 11.43 14.23
CA PHE A 91 13.89 11.29 14.36
C PHE A 91 14.57 12.57 13.87
N PHE A 92 15.33 13.22 14.75
CA PHE A 92 16.11 14.41 14.40
C PHE A 92 17.59 14.06 14.30
N PHE A 93 18.23 14.49 13.21
CA PHE A 93 19.66 14.31 12.98
C PHE A 93 20.23 15.49 12.19
N GLN A 94 21.55 15.49 11.99
CA GLN A 94 22.22 16.51 11.18
C GLN A 94 22.95 15.82 10.04
N GLY A 95 22.26 15.72 8.90
CA GLY A 95 22.85 15.31 7.64
C GLY A 95 23.84 16.33 7.08
N GLU A 96 24.56 15.89 6.07
CA GLU A 96 25.51 16.71 5.32
C GLU A 96 24.80 17.83 4.56
N VAL A 97 25.57 18.85 4.22
CA VAL A 97 25.15 19.93 3.32
C VAL A 97 26.07 19.85 2.12
N ASP A 98 25.50 19.76 0.92
CA ASP A 98 26.28 19.83 -0.30
C ASP A 98 27.00 21.18 -0.37
N GLU A 99 28.32 21.16 -0.47
CA GLU A 99 29.14 22.39 -0.44
C GLU A 99 28.94 23.28 -1.68
N ASN A 100 28.46 22.71 -2.79
CA ASN A 100 28.26 23.41 -4.06
C ASN A 100 26.86 24.02 -4.14
N THR A 101 25.82 23.27 -3.74
CA THR A 101 24.43 23.74 -3.82
C THR A 101 23.95 24.41 -2.54
N GLY A 102 24.55 24.09 -1.40
CA GLY A 102 24.10 24.52 -0.07
C GLY A 102 22.85 23.78 0.41
N GLU A 103 22.40 22.75 -0.32
CA GLU A 103 21.23 21.95 0.03
C GLU A 103 21.60 20.88 1.06
N ARG A 104 20.69 20.61 2.00
CA ARG A 104 20.88 19.52 2.95
C ARG A 104 20.61 18.20 2.24
N LEU A 105 21.52 17.24 2.38
CA LEU A 105 21.39 15.90 1.80
C LEU A 105 20.43 15.01 2.58
N GLY A 106 20.04 15.40 3.81
CA GLY A 106 19.03 14.70 4.60
C GLY A 106 19.31 13.20 4.73
N ILE A 107 18.31 12.37 4.42
CA ILE A 107 18.41 10.91 4.41
C ILE A 107 19.39 10.36 3.36
N ASN A 108 19.90 11.15 2.43
CA ASN A 108 20.91 10.78 1.44
C ASN A 108 22.35 11.14 1.85
N SER A 109 22.58 11.64 3.07
CA SER A 109 23.93 11.94 3.58
C SER A 109 24.88 10.74 3.52
N THR A 110 26.05 10.86 2.92
CA THR A 110 27.05 9.78 2.87
C THR A 110 27.63 9.44 4.25
N ASP A 111 27.67 10.43 5.14
CA ASP A 111 27.96 10.23 6.56
C ASP A 111 26.87 9.44 7.29
N ASN A 112 27.24 8.87 8.44
CA ASN A 112 26.31 8.15 9.32
C ASN A 112 26.10 8.94 10.63
N PRO A 113 25.41 10.10 10.61
CA PRO A 113 25.19 10.91 11.79
C PRO A 113 24.37 10.15 12.84
N SER A 114 24.58 10.49 14.10
CA SER A 114 23.74 10.00 15.20
C SER A 114 22.37 10.66 15.16
N ILE A 115 21.34 9.90 15.54
CA ILE A 115 20.02 10.45 15.83
C ILE A 115 20.10 11.18 17.17
N VAL A 116 19.91 12.50 17.14
CA VAL A 116 20.13 13.40 18.28
C VAL A 116 18.90 13.47 19.18
N CYS A 117 17.70 13.43 18.59
CA CYS A 117 16.43 13.45 19.32
C CYS A 117 15.45 12.44 18.72
N ARG A 118 14.71 11.75 19.59
CA ARG A 118 13.64 10.81 19.22
C ARG A 118 12.38 11.17 19.99
N LEU A 119 11.31 11.50 19.26
CA LEU A 119 10.00 11.77 19.83
C LEU A 119 9.03 10.66 19.43
N TYR A 120 8.03 10.44 20.29
CA TYR A 120 6.92 9.53 20.03
C TYR A 120 5.63 10.19 20.47
N PHE A 121 4.62 10.14 19.61
CA PHE A 121 3.29 10.67 19.85
C PHE A 121 2.26 9.57 19.59
N ASP A 122 1.35 9.35 20.53
CA ASP A 122 0.26 8.37 20.44
C ASP A 122 -1.14 9.02 20.39
N GLN A 123 -1.17 10.35 20.22
CA GLN A 123 -2.39 11.16 20.18
C GLN A 123 -2.25 12.27 19.15
N LEU A 124 -2.55 12.00 17.89
CA LEU A 124 -2.59 13.04 16.86
C LEU A 124 -4.02 13.55 16.69
N LEU A 125 -4.14 14.85 16.41
CA LEU A 125 -5.41 15.51 16.13
C LEU A 125 -5.51 15.76 14.63
N GLN A 126 -6.61 15.32 14.02
CA GLN A 126 -6.95 15.73 12.66
C GLN A 126 -7.31 17.23 12.68
N THR A 127 -6.55 18.06 11.97
CA THR A 127 -6.72 19.53 11.94
C THR A 127 -7.39 20.02 10.68
N SER A 128 -7.36 19.24 9.61
CA SER A 128 -8.03 19.52 8.35
C SER A 128 -8.38 18.22 7.65
N ALA A 129 -9.45 18.24 6.85
CA ALA A 129 -9.87 17.10 6.06
C ALA A 129 -10.39 17.53 4.69
N SER A 130 -10.28 16.67 3.66
CA SER A 130 -10.97 16.90 2.38
C SER A 130 -12.49 16.94 2.57
N SER A 131 -13.23 17.42 1.57
CA SER A 131 -14.71 17.47 1.58
C SER A 131 -15.37 16.12 1.85
N ASN A 132 -14.63 15.03 1.63
CA ASN A 132 -15.08 13.65 1.72
C ASN A 132 -14.82 13.11 3.13
N GLY A 133 -14.04 13.83 3.96
CA GLY A 133 -13.63 13.45 5.30
C GLY A 133 -12.54 12.37 5.34
N ILE A 134 -12.01 11.98 4.19
CA ILE A 134 -11.12 10.83 4.05
C ILE A 134 -9.65 11.24 4.08
N ASP A 135 -9.30 12.35 3.41
CA ASP A 135 -7.93 12.89 3.36
C ASP A 135 -7.72 13.84 4.52
N ALA A 136 -6.55 13.85 5.16
CA ALA A 136 -6.41 14.45 6.49
C ALA A 136 -5.01 15.03 6.78
N VAL A 137 -4.99 16.21 7.39
CA VAL A 137 -3.79 16.74 8.04
C VAL A 137 -3.85 16.39 9.52
N TRP A 138 -2.76 15.82 10.05
CA TRP A 138 -2.66 15.39 11.44
C TRP A 138 -1.62 16.22 12.18
N GLN A 139 -1.94 16.65 13.39
CA GLN A 139 -1.03 17.43 14.23
C GLN A 139 -0.75 16.71 15.54
N SER A 140 0.54 16.60 15.88
CA SER A 140 0.98 16.09 17.17
C SER A 140 0.67 17.07 18.31
N PRO A 141 0.62 16.61 19.57
CA PRO A 141 0.70 17.49 20.72
C PRO A 141 2.04 18.22 20.74
N VAL A 142 2.09 19.35 21.46
CA VAL A 142 3.33 20.11 21.67
C VAL A 142 4.20 19.42 22.70
N GLN A 143 5.46 19.15 22.34
CA GLN A 143 6.46 18.52 23.20
C GLN A 143 7.63 19.47 23.47
N GLU A 144 8.00 19.62 24.74
CA GLU A 144 9.23 20.32 25.12
C GLU A 144 10.45 19.39 24.92
N VAL A 145 11.50 19.90 24.28
CA VAL A 145 12.73 19.19 23.89
C VAL A 145 14.01 19.97 24.23
N THR A 146 13.90 20.87 25.21
CA THR A 146 15.01 21.69 25.72
C THR A 146 16.22 20.83 26.08
N ASP A 147 17.43 21.38 25.87
CA ASP A 147 18.74 20.75 26.12
C ASP A 147 19.16 19.60 25.18
N ILE A 148 18.30 19.18 24.24
CA ILE A 148 18.63 18.18 23.23
C ILE A 148 18.86 18.84 21.87
N LEU A 149 17.88 19.63 21.41
CA LEU A 149 17.96 20.38 20.15
C LEU A 149 18.51 21.78 20.40
N GLN A 150 19.61 22.13 19.76
CA GLN A 150 20.32 23.39 20.03
C GLN A 150 19.72 24.55 19.21
N ILE A 151 19.42 25.66 19.88
CA ILE A 151 18.95 26.90 19.24
C ILE A 151 19.98 27.39 18.21
N GLY A 152 19.50 27.75 17.03
CA GLY A 152 20.29 28.26 15.92
C GLY A 152 20.73 27.20 14.92
N LEU A 153 20.67 25.91 15.29
CA LEU A 153 21.01 24.80 14.39
C LEU A 153 19.79 24.35 13.57
N THR A 154 20.07 23.81 12.39
CA THR A 154 19.08 23.11 11.55
C THR A 154 19.28 21.61 11.70
N TYR A 155 18.16 20.89 11.79
CA TYR A 155 18.11 19.43 11.87
C TYR A 155 17.24 18.90 10.74
N ASP A 156 17.65 17.76 10.19
CA ASP A 156 16.86 16.95 9.28
C ASP A 156 15.91 16.08 10.10
N VAL A 157 14.72 15.84 9.56
CA VAL A 157 13.63 15.15 10.26
C VAL A 157 13.09 14.02 9.38
N LEU A 158 13.05 12.83 9.96
CA LEU A 158 12.37 11.67 9.38
C LEU A 158 11.28 11.19 10.33
N VAL A 159 10.20 10.65 9.76
CA VAL A 159 9.08 10.11 10.53
C VAL A 159 8.69 8.72 10.09
N ILE A 160 8.15 7.94 11.04
CA ILE A 160 7.49 6.66 10.81
C ILE A 160 6.20 6.66 11.63
N ALA A 161 5.06 6.60 10.95
CA ALA A 161 3.73 6.57 11.54
C ALA A 161 3.17 5.15 11.63
N ASN A 162 2.30 4.93 12.62
CA ASN A 162 1.58 3.66 12.86
C ASN A 162 2.49 2.45 13.04
N ALA A 163 3.66 2.65 13.65
CA ALA A 163 4.65 1.61 13.91
C ALA A 163 4.73 1.22 15.40
N GLY A 164 3.93 1.88 16.26
CA GLY A 164 4.10 1.83 17.71
C GLY A 164 5.38 2.54 18.16
N ASP A 165 5.68 2.48 19.45
CA ASP A 165 6.83 3.20 20.03
C ASP A 165 8.17 2.55 19.67
N LEU A 166 8.95 3.22 18.82
CA LEU A 166 10.26 2.75 18.36
C LEU A 166 11.44 3.26 19.21
N ARG A 167 11.20 4.02 20.29
CA ARG A 167 12.30 4.62 21.10
C ARG A 167 13.18 3.57 21.79
N THR A 168 12.67 2.36 22.01
CA THR A 168 13.45 1.24 22.57
C THR A 168 14.23 0.46 21.52
N GLN A 169 13.99 0.71 20.22
CA GLN A 169 14.71 0.05 19.13
C GLN A 169 16.11 0.65 18.94
N ASN A 170 17.01 -0.12 18.32
CA ASN A 170 18.38 0.31 18.01
C ASN A 170 18.45 1.24 16.78
N LEU A 171 17.73 2.35 16.83
CA LEU A 171 17.63 3.37 15.77
C LEU A 171 18.43 4.62 16.17
N ASN A 172 19.73 4.44 16.40
CA ASN A 172 20.61 5.47 16.98
C ASN A 172 21.44 6.22 15.93
N THR A 173 21.52 5.74 14.68
CA THR A 173 22.24 6.42 13.59
C THR A 173 21.41 6.43 12.31
N LEU A 174 21.79 7.26 11.34
CA LEU A 174 21.11 7.32 10.05
C LEU A 174 21.12 5.96 9.32
N ASN A 175 22.22 5.21 9.36
CA ASN A 175 22.29 3.86 8.77
C ASN A 175 21.30 2.88 9.42
N THR A 176 21.19 2.87 10.75
CA THR A 176 20.24 1.95 11.39
C THR A 176 18.78 2.35 11.13
N LEU A 177 18.53 3.64 10.89
CA LEU A 177 17.22 4.14 10.49
C LEU A 177 16.89 3.82 9.03
N ARG A 178 17.84 4.00 8.12
CA ARG A 178 17.73 3.58 6.70
C ARG A 178 17.36 2.10 6.62
N ASP A 179 18.10 1.25 7.32
CA ASP A 179 17.95 -0.22 7.30
C ASP A 179 16.81 -0.76 8.15
N TYR A 180 16.02 0.11 8.77
CA TYR A 180 14.87 -0.32 9.54
C TYR A 180 13.81 -0.98 8.65
N GLN A 181 13.42 -2.19 9.03
CA GLN A 181 12.47 -3.03 8.33
C GLN A 181 11.29 -3.37 9.23
N VAL A 182 10.10 -3.44 8.65
CA VAL A 182 8.85 -3.75 9.34
C VAL A 182 8.21 -4.99 8.72
N ALA A 183 7.90 -5.98 9.56
CA ALA A 183 7.35 -7.26 9.11
C ALA A 183 5.89 -7.18 8.66
N ASN A 184 5.07 -6.43 9.39
CA ASN A 184 3.64 -6.26 9.11
C ASN A 184 3.34 -4.78 8.91
N PRO A 185 3.31 -4.28 7.68
CA PRO A 185 3.06 -2.86 7.41
C PRO A 185 1.58 -2.49 7.56
N ILE A 186 0.69 -3.44 7.83
CA ILE A 186 -0.70 -3.20 8.23
C ILE A 186 -0.98 -4.00 9.50
N THR A 187 -1.42 -3.32 10.54
CA THR A 187 -1.73 -3.95 11.84
C THR A 187 -3.12 -3.55 12.34
N ASN A 188 -3.49 -4.09 13.51
CA ASN A 188 -4.75 -3.80 14.19
C ASN A 188 -6.00 -4.02 13.30
N ASN A 189 -6.12 -5.20 12.68
CA ASN A 189 -7.26 -5.56 11.80
C ASN A 189 -7.48 -4.57 10.64
N ASN A 190 -6.41 -4.19 9.93
CA ASN A 190 -6.43 -3.26 8.80
C ASN A 190 -6.83 -1.83 9.15
N THR A 191 -6.33 -1.32 10.27
CA THR A 191 -6.56 0.08 10.68
C THR A 191 -5.27 0.88 10.81
N TYR A 192 -4.14 0.23 11.10
CA TYR A 192 -2.85 0.89 11.31
C TYR A 192 -1.99 0.62 10.08
N PHE A 193 -2.01 1.54 9.13
CA PHE A 193 -1.20 1.49 7.92
C PHE A 193 0.13 2.17 8.17
N LEU A 194 1.22 1.42 8.09
CA LEU A 194 2.58 1.95 8.19
C LEU A 194 2.78 3.01 7.12
N MET A 195 3.17 4.20 7.56
CA MET A 195 3.58 5.29 6.67
C MET A 195 4.92 5.84 7.12
N ALA A 196 5.67 6.43 6.21
CA ALA A 196 6.94 7.08 6.52
C ALA A 196 7.17 8.27 5.60
N SER A 197 8.16 9.10 5.96
CA SER A 197 8.56 10.27 5.18
C SER A 197 8.61 9.97 3.69
N GLU A 198 7.86 10.73 2.90
CA GLU A 198 7.84 10.69 1.43
C GLU A 198 9.02 11.48 0.84
N LYS A 199 9.43 12.55 1.51
CA LYS A 199 10.57 13.40 1.14
C LYS A 199 11.28 13.94 2.37
N ASP A 200 12.48 14.48 2.16
CA ASP A 200 13.24 15.12 3.24
C ASP A 200 12.50 16.34 3.81
N ALA A 201 12.49 16.42 5.14
CA ALA A 201 12.06 17.60 5.88
C ALA A 201 13.21 18.11 6.75
N SER A 202 13.26 19.42 6.97
CA SER A 202 14.23 20.01 7.88
C SER A 202 13.61 21.17 8.66
N VAL A 203 14.18 21.44 9.84
CA VAL A 203 13.70 22.50 10.71
C VAL A 203 14.86 23.22 11.39
N LYS A 204 14.79 24.55 11.38
CA LYS A 204 15.72 25.41 12.14
C LYS A 204 15.18 25.65 13.54
N ILE A 205 15.97 25.32 14.55
CA ILE A 205 15.58 25.43 15.94
C ILE A 205 15.75 26.88 16.42
N GLN A 206 14.70 27.40 17.05
CA GLN A 206 14.64 28.74 17.61
C GLN A 206 14.06 28.68 19.04
N ALA A 207 14.20 29.76 19.80
CA ALA A 207 13.46 29.89 21.04
C ALA A 207 11.96 29.86 20.74
N SER A 208 11.21 29.04 21.47
CA SER A 208 9.77 28.83 21.27
C SER A 208 9.08 28.62 22.62
N THR A 209 7.76 28.58 22.61
CA THR A 209 6.94 28.36 23.81
C THR A 209 5.88 27.32 23.55
N LYS A 210 5.22 26.84 24.60
CA LYS A 210 4.16 25.85 24.47
C LYS A 210 3.00 26.32 23.57
N ASN A 211 2.70 27.62 23.61
CA ASN A 211 1.62 28.22 22.82
C ASN A 211 2.06 28.63 21.42
N ASN A 212 3.36 28.80 21.19
CA ASN A 212 3.96 29.07 19.88
C ASN A 212 5.14 28.12 19.63
N PRO A 213 4.85 26.82 19.36
CA PRO A 213 5.89 25.83 19.12
C PRO A 213 6.49 25.97 17.72
N ILE A 214 7.70 25.43 17.55
CA ILE A 214 8.24 25.19 16.22
C ILE A 214 7.42 24.09 15.57
N THR A 215 6.87 24.37 14.39
CA THR A 215 6.13 23.39 13.61
C THR A 215 7.05 22.73 12.58
N VAL A 216 7.06 21.39 12.57
CA VAL A 216 7.73 20.58 11.55
C VAL A 216 6.66 20.00 10.64
N SER A 217 6.66 20.36 9.36
CA SER A 217 5.78 19.74 8.36
C SER A 217 6.50 18.57 7.70
N VAL A 218 5.82 17.42 7.62
CA VAL A 218 6.32 16.22 6.97
C VAL A 218 5.23 15.63 6.10
N ASP A 219 5.62 15.12 4.94
CA ASP A 219 4.73 14.38 4.04
C ASP A 219 5.05 12.89 4.18
N VAL A 220 4.04 12.04 4.20
CA VAL A 220 4.20 10.60 4.38
C VAL A 220 3.47 9.80 3.31
N GLU A 221 4.07 8.66 2.92
CA GLU A 221 3.47 7.69 2.01
C GLU A 221 3.27 6.34 2.70
N ARG A 222 2.29 5.55 2.23
CA ARG A 222 2.03 4.20 2.76
C ARG A 222 3.10 3.23 2.30
N MET A 223 3.48 2.33 3.20
CA MET A 223 4.43 1.25 2.92
C MET A 223 3.75 -0.02 2.37
N THR A 224 2.51 0.13 1.86
CA THR A 224 1.70 -0.94 1.25
C THR A 224 0.99 -0.44 0.00
N ALA A 225 0.52 -1.37 -0.81
CA ALA A 225 -0.35 -1.12 -1.95
C ALA A 225 -1.71 -1.82 -1.74
N ARG A 226 -2.68 -1.45 -2.58
CA ARG A 226 -4.05 -1.98 -2.57
C ARG A 226 -4.36 -2.59 -3.93
N VAL A 227 -5.02 -3.74 -3.94
CA VAL A 227 -5.53 -4.35 -5.17
C VAL A 227 -7.05 -4.35 -5.11
N ASP A 228 -7.65 -3.68 -6.09
CA ASP A 228 -9.08 -3.58 -6.31
C ASP A 228 -9.45 -4.32 -7.58
N CYS A 229 -10.64 -4.90 -7.61
CA CYS A 229 -11.13 -5.63 -8.77
C CYS A 229 -12.60 -5.35 -9.08
N ALA A 230 -12.96 -5.61 -10.33
CA ALA A 230 -14.32 -5.58 -10.86
C ALA A 230 -14.50 -6.71 -11.89
N TRP A 231 -15.71 -7.25 -11.96
CA TRP A 231 -16.16 -8.16 -13.00
C TRP A 231 -17.70 -8.20 -13.10
N GLU A 232 -18.19 -8.57 -14.27
CA GLU A 232 -19.61 -8.79 -14.54
C GLU A 232 -20.10 -10.14 -14.01
N GLU A 233 -21.41 -10.26 -13.82
CA GLU A 233 -22.03 -11.52 -13.38
C GLU A 233 -21.82 -12.67 -14.39
N GLU A 234 -21.77 -12.34 -15.68
CA GLU A 234 -21.66 -13.33 -16.77
C GLU A 234 -21.00 -12.71 -18.03
N TYR A 235 -20.10 -13.47 -18.64
CA TYR A 235 -19.46 -13.15 -19.91
C TYR A 235 -19.87 -14.14 -20.99
N THR A 236 -19.98 -13.64 -22.22
CA THR A 236 -20.05 -14.48 -23.42
C THR A 236 -18.63 -14.79 -23.88
N VAL A 237 -18.34 -16.06 -24.20
CA VAL A 237 -16.99 -16.50 -24.58
C VAL A 237 -16.75 -16.28 -26.08
N GLU A 238 -15.61 -15.69 -26.42
CA GLU A 238 -15.24 -15.34 -27.80
C GLU A 238 -14.82 -16.56 -28.64
N LYS A 239 -13.85 -17.33 -28.13
CA LYS A 239 -13.26 -18.53 -28.75
C LYS A 239 -13.87 -19.78 -28.15
N LYS A 240 -14.96 -20.21 -28.78
CA LYS A 240 -15.74 -21.37 -28.37
C LYS A 240 -15.04 -22.68 -28.72
N ALA A 241 -14.97 -23.60 -27.76
CA ALA A 241 -14.54 -24.96 -28.03
C ALA A 241 -15.63 -25.73 -28.82
N PRO A 242 -15.25 -26.67 -29.71
CA PRO A 242 -16.21 -27.61 -30.28
C PRO A 242 -16.75 -28.52 -29.16
N ASN A 243 -18.02 -28.91 -29.25
CA ASN A 243 -18.65 -29.76 -28.24
C ASN A 243 -19.62 -30.78 -28.85
N ALA A 244 -19.93 -31.84 -28.09
CA ALA A 244 -20.84 -32.91 -28.50
C ALA A 244 -22.34 -32.54 -28.40
N GLY A 245 -22.71 -31.65 -27.48
CA GLY A 245 -24.08 -31.18 -27.23
C GLY A 245 -24.67 -30.24 -28.31
N GLY A 246 -23.86 -29.83 -29.30
CA GLY A 246 -24.29 -29.04 -30.45
C GLY A 246 -23.74 -27.61 -30.46
N ASN A 247 -23.78 -26.99 -31.64
CA ASN A 247 -23.09 -25.71 -31.89
C ASN A 247 -24.00 -24.47 -31.84
N GLN A 248 -25.23 -24.59 -31.34
CA GLN A 248 -26.17 -23.47 -31.31
C GLN A 248 -26.07 -22.69 -29.99
N GLY A 249 -25.83 -21.38 -30.09
CA GLY A 249 -25.72 -20.48 -28.93
C GLY A 249 -24.27 -20.08 -28.62
N ASP A 250 -24.07 -19.55 -27.41
CA ASP A 250 -22.78 -19.09 -26.92
C ASP A 250 -22.40 -19.83 -25.64
N ASP A 251 -21.10 -20.03 -25.46
CA ASP A 251 -20.56 -20.51 -24.19
C ASP A 251 -20.52 -19.32 -23.22
N LYS A 252 -20.68 -19.59 -21.93
CA LYS A 252 -20.79 -18.55 -20.89
C LYS A 252 -19.80 -18.80 -19.77
N VAL A 253 -19.34 -17.73 -19.14
CA VAL A 253 -18.45 -17.78 -17.97
C VAL A 253 -18.99 -16.88 -16.86
N LYS A 254 -19.03 -17.39 -15.64
CA LYS A 254 -19.40 -16.63 -14.44
C LYS A 254 -18.24 -16.63 -13.46
N ILE A 255 -17.74 -15.45 -13.09
CA ILE A 255 -16.68 -15.35 -12.08
C ILE A 255 -17.31 -15.47 -10.69
N LEU A 256 -16.82 -16.43 -9.91
CA LEU A 256 -17.33 -16.78 -8.59
C LEU A 256 -16.55 -16.10 -7.47
N GLY A 257 -15.27 -15.80 -7.71
CA GLY A 257 -14.40 -15.09 -6.77
C GLY A 257 -12.96 -15.01 -7.27
N ALA A 258 -12.12 -14.29 -6.53
CA ALA A 258 -10.72 -14.08 -6.86
C ALA A 258 -9.79 -14.28 -5.65
N ALA A 259 -8.56 -14.71 -5.92
CA ALA A 259 -7.49 -14.88 -4.94
C ALA A 259 -6.22 -14.17 -5.43
N LEU A 260 -5.44 -13.56 -4.52
CA LEU A 260 -4.10 -13.06 -4.85
C LEU A 260 -3.06 -14.16 -4.64
N VAL A 261 -2.36 -14.53 -5.71
CA VAL A 261 -1.25 -15.47 -5.67
C VAL A 261 0.09 -14.73 -5.60
N ASN A 262 1.12 -15.40 -5.05
CA ASN A 262 2.45 -14.81 -4.87
C ASN A 262 2.39 -13.44 -4.18
N ARG A 263 1.51 -13.32 -3.18
CA ARG A 263 1.42 -12.09 -2.39
C ARG A 263 2.56 -12.08 -1.38
N TYR A 264 3.50 -11.16 -1.58
CA TYR A 264 4.68 -10.99 -0.73
C TYR A 264 4.28 -10.69 0.71
N ARG A 265 4.88 -11.41 1.66
CA ARG A 265 4.55 -11.35 3.10
C ARG A 265 5.77 -11.16 4.00
N SER A 266 6.92 -10.87 3.43
CA SER A 266 8.13 -10.55 4.20
C SER A 266 8.19 -9.06 4.54
N ASN A 267 9.27 -8.68 5.22
CA ASN A 267 9.47 -7.32 5.67
C ASN A 267 9.48 -6.32 4.51
N THR A 268 9.08 -5.09 4.81
CA THR A 268 9.29 -3.91 3.95
C THR A 268 10.28 -2.95 4.63
N TYR A 269 11.02 -2.17 3.85
CA TYR A 269 11.78 -1.03 4.40
C TYR A 269 10.84 0.07 4.84
N ALA A 270 11.14 0.72 5.96
CA ALA A 270 10.34 1.85 6.44
C ALA A 270 10.44 3.06 5.51
N PHE A 271 11.58 3.30 4.86
CA PHE A 271 11.74 4.42 3.91
C PHE A 271 11.90 3.87 2.49
N LYS A 272 11.28 4.55 1.52
CA LYS A 272 11.42 4.23 0.10
C LYS A 272 12.88 4.34 -0.33
N ARG A 273 13.27 3.44 -1.23
CA ARG A 273 14.59 3.38 -1.82
C ARG A 273 14.41 3.16 -3.30
N VAL A 274 15.06 3.97 -4.10
CA VAL A 274 15.12 3.76 -5.54
C VAL A 274 16.57 3.64 -5.97
N THR A 275 16.81 2.90 -7.03
CA THR A 275 18.13 2.83 -7.64
C THR A 275 18.36 4.06 -8.52
N ASP A 276 19.62 4.45 -8.71
CA ASP A 276 20.02 5.33 -9.80
C ASP A 276 20.35 4.48 -11.04
N GLY A 277 19.36 4.32 -11.92
CA GLY A 277 19.45 3.42 -13.08
C GLY A 277 18.98 1.99 -12.77
N THR A 278 19.27 1.04 -13.65
CA THR A 278 18.73 -0.33 -13.61
C THR A 278 19.74 -1.39 -13.16
N ASP A 279 20.92 -0.98 -12.68
CA ASP A 279 21.95 -1.90 -12.17
C ASP A 279 21.59 -2.37 -10.75
N LEU A 280 21.26 -3.66 -10.62
CA LEU A 280 20.95 -4.31 -9.34
C LEU A 280 22.15 -5.07 -8.73
N ASP A 281 23.28 -5.17 -9.43
CA ASP A 281 24.49 -5.83 -8.88
C ASP A 281 25.29 -4.87 -8.00
N ASN A 282 25.33 -3.59 -8.34
CA ASN A 282 25.93 -2.53 -7.51
C ASN A 282 25.07 -1.26 -7.50
N PRO A 283 23.85 -1.32 -6.93
CA PRO A 283 22.92 -0.19 -7.02
C PRO A 283 23.42 0.99 -6.19
N ILE A 284 23.40 2.18 -6.79
CA ILE A 284 23.45 3.44 -6.05
C ILE A 284 22.02 3.71 -5.56
N ILE A 285 21.85 3.93 -4.26
CA ILE A 285 20.55 4.11 -3.64
C ILE A 285 20.26 5.59 -3.45
N ASP A 286 19.12 6.02 -3.95
CA ASP A 286 18.50 7.29 -3.66
C ASP A 286 17.31 7.05 -2.72
N TYR A 287 17.47 7.45 -1.46
CA TYR A 287 16.45 7.31 -0.43
C TYR A 287 15.37 8.37 -0.64
N LEU A 288 14.11 7.97 -0.54
CA LEU A 288 12.96 8.84 -0.85
C LEU A 288 12.97 9.38 -2.29
N GLY A 289 13.78 8.76 -3.16
CA GLY A 289 13.89 9.16 -4.54
C GLY A 289 12.67 8.77 -5.37
N LEU A 290 12.58 9.40 -6.54
CA LEU A 290 11.48 9.22 -7.47
C LEU A 290 11.73 8.03 -8.40
N GLU A 291 10.64 7.38 -8.80
CA GLU A 291 10.65 6.43 -9.91
C GLU A 291 10.73 7.19 -11.22
N LYS A 292 11.60 6.75 -12.12
CA LYS A 292 11.96 7.43 -13.38
C LYS A 292 11.59 6.55 -14.56
N THR A 293 11.34 7.15 -15.72
CA THR A 293 11.19 6.43 -16.99
C THR A 293 12.12 6.96 -18.07
N THR A 294 12.28 6.15 -19.11
CA THR A 294 12.80 6.58 -20.41
C THR A 294 11.75 7.39 -21.19
N ALA A 295 12.15 7.96 -22.32
CA ALA A 295 11.22 8.66 -23.21
C ALA A 295 10.13 7.76 -23.82
N ASP A 296 10.34 6.44 -23.81
CA ASP A 296 9.40 5.43 -24.30
C ASP A 296 8.48 4.90 -23.18
N GLY A 297 8.66 5.41 -21.96
CA GLY A 297 7.83 5.08 -20.82
C GLY A 297 8.14 3.81 -20.07
N ILE A 298 9.32 3.30 -20.31
CA ILE A 298 9.87 2.16 -19.61
C ILE A 298 10.53 2.65 -18.32
N ALA A 299 10.30 1.98 -17.20
CA ALA A 299 10.97 2.33 -15.96
C ALA A 299 12.50 2.27 -16.13
N SER A 300 13.18 3.32 -15.66
CA SER A 300 14.63 3.48 -15.76
C SER A 300 15.34 3.31 -14.42
N ASN A 301 14.59 2.98 -13.36
CA ASN A 301 15.11 2.54 -12.06
C ASN A 301 14.18 1.55 -11.36
N TYR A 302 14.62 1.02 -10.23
CA TYR A 302 13.87 0.11 -9.37
C TYR A 302 13.57 0.76 -8.03
N VAL A 303 12.34 0.64 -7.56
CA VAL A 303 12.07 0.66 -6.11
C VAL A 303 12.60 -0.64 -5.50
N LEU A 304 13.10 -0.61 -4.27
CA LEU A 304 13.66 -1.80 -3.63
C LEU A 304 12.90 -2.24 -2.38
N ASP A 305 12.48 -3.51 -2.40
CA ASP A 305 12.13 -4.26 -1.20
C ASP A 305 13.38 -4.93 -0.60
N PRO A 306 13.32 -5.42 0.67
CA PRO A 306 14.45 -6.04 1.34
C PRO A 306 15.06 -7.26 0.67
N LYS A 307 14.37 -7.86 -0.30
CA LYS A 307 14.79 -9.08 -1.01
C LYS A 307 14.92 -8.88 -2.51
N THR A 308 14.82 -7.65 -3.03
CA THR A 308 15.04 -7.40 -4.46
C THR A 308 16.45 -7.81 -4.89
N ILE A 309 17.46 -7.49 -4.07
CA ILE A 309 18.88 -7.81 -4.34
C ILE A 309 19.23 -9.22 -3.85
N ASP A 310 18.91 -9.51 -2.59
CA ASP A 310 19.29 -10.78 -1.93
C ASP A 310 18.52 -12.01 -2.46
N GLY A 311 17.41 -11.78 -3.14
CA GLY A 311 16.55 -12.81 -3.73
C GLY A 311 15.41 -13.27 -2.81
N LYS A 312 14.34 -13.72 -3.46
CA LYS A 312 13.10 -14.20 -2.81
C LYS A 312 13.00 -15.72 -2.90
N ASN A 313 12.31 -16.32 -1.95
CA ASN A 313 12.01 -17.75 -1.91
C ASN A 313 10.52 -18.00 -1.60
N ASN A 314 10.07 -19.25 -1.74
CA ASN A 314 8.66 -19.63 -1.56
C ASN A 314 8.05 -19.18 -0.22
N ASN A 315 8.82 -19.21 0.87
CA ASN A 315 8.32 -18.81 2.20
C ASN A 315 8.06 -17.30 2.32
N ASP A 316 8.53 -16.51 1.37
CA ASP A 316 8.31 -15.07 1.33
C ASP A 316 6.93 -14.70 0.80
N TYR A 317 6.15 -15.68 0.33
CA TYR A 317 4.84 -15.48 -0.28
C TYR A 317 3.71 -16.19 0.48
N THR A 318 2.52 -15.60 0.41
CA THR A 318 1.24 -16.29 0.62
C THR A 318 0.69 -16.78 -0.71
N TYR A 319 0.00 -17.93 -0.70
CA TYR A 319 -0.50 -18.59 -1.91
C TYR A 319 0.57 -18.67 -3.00
N TYR A 320 1.72 -19.25 -2.62
CA TYR A 320 2.84 -19.41 -3.54
C TYR A 320 2.44 -20.34 -4.67
N TYR A 321 2.27 -19.77 -5.86
CA TYR A 321 1.49 -20.34 -6.95
C TYR A 321 1.98 -21.72 -7.38
N THR A 322 3.30 -21.92 -7.43
CA THR A 322 3.89 -23.19 -7.89
C THR A 322 3.82 -24.34 -6.88
N GLU A 323 3.51 -24.08 -5.60
CA GLU A 323 3.49 -25.13 -4.55
C GLU A 323 2.16 -25.23 -3.79
N TYR A 324 1.32 -24.21 -3.85
CA TYR A 324 0.04 -24.23 -3.14
C TYR A 324 -0.97 -25.12 -3.85
N ALA A 325 -1.40 -26.19 -3.18
CA ALA A 325 -2.25 -27.24 -3.76
C ALA A 325 -3.55 -27.50 -2.96
N ASN A 326 -3.81 -26.76 -1.89
CA ASN A 326 -4.98 -26.97 -1.02
C ASN A 326 -6.06 -25.91 -1.26
N TRP A 327 -6.35 -25.62 -2.53
CA TRP A 327 -7.32 -24.59 -2.91
C TRP A 327 -8.75 -24.95 -2.47
N GLY A 328 -9.30 -24.14 -1.57
CA GLY A 328 -10.67 -24.21 -1.10
C GLY A 328 -11.58 -23.15 -1.74
N ASN A 329 -12.85 -23.14 -1.36
CA ASN A 329 -13.77 -22.06 -1.78
C ASN A 329 -13.45 -20.75 -1.03
N GLU A 330 -12.99 -20.87 0.21
CA GLU A 330 -12.63 -19.79 1.12
C GLU A 330 -11.41 -18.97 0.68
N ASP A 331 -10.57 -19.52 -0.21
CA ASP A 331 -9.42 -18.79 -0.76
C ASP A 331 -9.84 -17.77 -1.82
N PHE A 332 -11.01 -17.96 -2.44
CA PHE A 332 -11.53 -17.10 -3.48
C PHE A 332 -12.62 -16.18 -2.93
N ILE A 333 -12.30 -14.89 -2.84
CA ILE A 333 -13.20 -13.87 -2.27
C ILE A 333 -14.21 -13.46 -3.35
N ASN A 334 -15.50 -13.49 -3.01
CA ASN A 334 -16.52 -12.85 -3.83
C ASN A 334 -16.70 -11.42 -3.35
N VAL A 335 -16.06 -10.48 -4.04
CA VAL A 335 -16.01 -9.08 -3.59
C VAL A 335 -17.39 -8.42 -3.52
N TYR A 336 -18.37 -8.86 -4.32
CA TYR A 336 -19.74 -8.34 -4.30
C TYR A 336 -20.54 -8.75 -3.07
N LEU A 337 -20.17 -9.85 -2.42
CA LEU A 337 -20.81 -10.33 -1.19
C LEU A 337 -20.06 -9.87 0.06
N ASP A 338 -18.73 -9.75 -0.05
CA ASP A 338 -17.85 -9.60 1.11
C ASP A 338 -17.28 -8.19 1.30
N LYS A 339 -17.40 -7.32 0.29
CA LYS A 339 -16.74 -6.01 0.26
C LYS A 339 -17.72 -4.89 -0.09
N THR A 340 -17.35 -3.69 0.32
CA THR A 340 -17.97 -2.46 -0.15
C THR A 340 -17.22 -1.95 -1.38
N VAL A 341 -17.93 -1.18 -2.20
CA VAL A 341 -17.31 -0.41 -3.30
C VAL A 341 -16.19 0.44 -2.70
N SER A 342 -14.99 0.34 -3.26
CA SER A 342 -13.83 1.14 -2.88
C SER A 342 -13.66 2.38 -3.76
N SER A 343 -14.20 2.37 -4.99
CA SER A 343 -14.14 3.50 -5.92
C SER A 343 -15.03 3.26 -7.14
N GLU A 344 -15.30 4.31 -7.91
CA GLU A 344 -15.96 4.25 -9.21
C GLU A 344 -15.07 4.97 -10.24
N THR A 345 -14.82 4.35 -11.40
CA THR A 345 -14.04 4.97 -12.48
C THR A 345 -14.62 4.54 -13.82
N GLY A 346 -14.93 5.50 -14.69
CA GLY A 346 -15.48 5.20 -16.02
C GLY A 346 -16.85 4.50 -16.02
N GLY A 347 -17.59 4.55 -14.90
CA GLY A 347 -18.84 3.81 -14.71
C GLY A 347 -18.66 2.38 -14.17
N THR A 348 -17.42 1.92 -13.99
CA THR A 348 -17.10 0.64 -13.34
C THR A 348 -16.94 0.87 -11.83
N PHE A 349 -17.63 0.05 -11.03
CA PHE A 349 -17.47 0.00 -9.58
C PHE A 349 -16.40 -1.02 -9.20
N TYR A 350 -15.38 -0.55 -8.50
CA TYR A 350 -14.28 -1.39 -8.02
C TYR A 350 -14.48 -1.74 -6.55
N TYR A 351 -13.99 -2.93 -6.19
CA TYR A 351 -14.08 -3.46 -4.84
C TYR A 351 -12.69 -3.89 -4.38
N ARG A 352 -12.34 -3.53 -3.14
CA ARG A 352 -11.03 -3.88 -2.57
C ARG A 352 -10.91 -5.38 -2.33
N LEU A 353 -10.04 -6.03 -3.09
CA LEU A 353 -9.71 -7.45 -2.90
C LEU A 353 -8.81 -7.63 -1.69
N ASN A 354 -7.66 -6.94 -1.68
CA ASN A 354 -6.70 -7.03 -0.57
C ASN A 354 -5.70 -5.88 -0.55
N TYR A 355 -4.90 -5.84 0.52
CA TYR A 355 -3.66 -5.09 0.57
C TYR A 355 -2.46 -6.00 0.34
N VAL A 356 -1.40 -5.41 -0.19
CA VAL A 356 -0.18 -6.10 -0.59
C VAL A 356 1.04 -5.30 -0.16
N CYS A 357 2.11 -6.01 0.23
CA CYS A 357 3.42 -5.41 0.39
C CYS A 357 4.06 -5.19 -0.98
N GLU A 358 5.05 -4.31 -1.02
CA GLU A 358 5.92 -4.15 -2.18
C GLU A 358 6.57 -5.49 -2.58
N ASN A 359 6.56 -5.80 -3.87
CA ASN A 359 7.13 -7.03 -4.44
C ASN A 359 7.86 -6.67 -5.74
N ILE A 360 9.17 -6.44 -5.64
CA ILE A 360 10.02 -6.05 -6.76
C ILE A 360 10.96 -7.19 -7.11
N ASN A 361 10.86 -7.62 -8.37
CA ASN A 361 11.58 -8.79 -8.86
C ASN A 361 12.66 -8.39 -9.85
N ARG A 362 13.83 -9.01 -9.71
CA ARG A 362 14.92 -8.88 -10.69
C ARG A 362 14.51 -9.58 -11.99
N SER A 363 14.54 -8.85 -13.11
CA SER A 363 14.22 -9.39 -14.45
C SER A 363 15.44 -9.95 -15.20
N GLY A 364 16.65 -9.81 -14.64
CA GLY A 364 17.90 -10.21 -15.30
C GLY A 364 18.04 -11.74 -15.45
N GLY A 365 18.48 -12.19 -16.63
CA GLY A 365 18.82 -13.59 -16.91
C GLY A 365 17.70 -14.43 -17.55
N LEU A 366 16.58 -13.81 -17.93
CA LEU A 366 15.46 -14.49 -18.59
C LEU A 366 15.69 -14.51 -20.11
N SER A 367 16.11 -15.67 -20.65
CA SER A 367 16.58 -15.78 -22.03
C SER A 367 15.58 -16.46 -22.98
N THR A 368 14.61 -17.17 -22.42
CA THR A 368 13.56 -17.89 -23.18
C THR A 368 12.17 -17.56 -22.65
N ILE A 369 11.14 -17.80 -23.49
CA ILE A 369 9.72 -17.70 -23.08
C ILE A 369 9.43 -18.57 -21.84
N ASN A 370 10.02 -19.76 -21.78
CA ASN A 370 9.83 -20.67 -20.65
C ASN A 370 10.48 -20.13 -19.37
N ASP A 371 11.68 -19.54 -19.46
CA ASP A 371 12.34 -18.90 -18.32
C ASP A 371 11.45 -17.78 -17.76
N ARG A 372 10.81 -17.00 -18.64
CA ARG A 372 9.90 -15.91 -18.28
C ARG A 372 8.64 -16.43 -17.58
N LYS A 373 7.97 -17.41 -18.18
CA LYS A 373 6.76 -18.01 -17.60
C LYS A 373 7.04 -18.59 -16.21
N GLU A 374 8.11 -19.37 -16.09
CA GLU A 374 8.53 -19.94 -14.80
C GLU A 374 8.86 -18.84 -13.77
N TRP A 375 9.48 -17.75 -14.20
CA TRP A 375 9.76 -16.60 -13.34
C TRP A 375 8.49 -15.88 -12.88
N GLN A 376 7.51 -15.66 -13.78
CA GLN A 376 6.22 -15.06 -13.43
C GLN A 376 5.48 -15.90 -12.39
N GLU A 377 5.35 -17.20 -12.66
CA GLU A 377 4.72 -18.18 -11.80
C GLU A 377 5.36 -18.25 -10.41
N ARG A 378 6.66 -17.98 -10.30
CA ARG A 378 7.40 -18.02 -9.03
C ARG A 378 7.37 -16.70 -8.27
N TYR A 379 7.48 -15.55 -8.93
CA TYR A 379 7.85 -14.31 -8.23
C TYR A 379 6.83 -13.18 -8.36
N VAL A 380 6.00 -13.21 -9.40
CA VAL A 380 5.10 -12.10 -9.70
C VAL A 380 3.80 -12.25 -8.95
N THR A 381 3.33 -11.19 -8.31
CA THR A 381 2.00 -11.17 -7.70
C THR A 381 0.94 -11.21 -8.78
N GLY A 382 0.00 -12.16 -8.68
CA GLY A 382 -1.07 -12.34 -9.65
C GLY A 382 -2.45 -12.36 -8.98
N ILE A 383 -3.48 -12.23 -9.80
CA ILE A 383 -4.87 -12.50 -9.43
C ILE A 383 -5.32 -13.78 -10.14
N MET A 384 -5.83 -14.74 -9.38
CA MET A 384 -6.45 -15.95 -9.90
C MET A 384 -7.95 -15.88 -9.69
N TYR A 385 -8.71 -15.96 -10.78
CA TYR A 385 -10.16 -16.00 -10.77
C TYR A 385 -10.64 -17.44 -10.79
N LYS A 386 -11.55 -17.75 -9.87
CA LYS A 386 -12.35 -18.97 -9.92
C LYS A 386 -13.65 -18.65 -10.65
N ALA A 387 -13.97 -19.44 -11.66
CA ALA A 387 -15.14 -19.23 -12.49
C ALA A 387 -15.90 -20.53 -12.74
N GLN A 388 -17.12 -20.40 -13.26
CA GLN A 388 -17.92 -21.49 -13.81
C GLN A 388 -18.10 -21.26 -15.31
N TYR A 389 -17.61 -22.21 -16.11
CA TYR A 389 -17.81 -22.29 -17.55
C TYR A 389 -19.04 -23.13 -17.88
N ILE A 390 -19.89 -22.62 -18.77
CA ILE A 390 -21.11 -23.30 -19.22
C ILE A 390 -21.02 -23.40 -20.76
N PRO A 391 -20.68 -24.59 -21.30
CA PRO A 391 -20.67 -24.79 -22.74
C PRO A 391 -22.06 -24.64 -23.34
N ARG A 392 -22.17 -24.07 -24.55
CA ARG A 392 -23.44 -24.02 -25.26
C ARG A 392 -23.99 -25.43 -25.50
N GLY A 393 -25.29 -25.59 -25.33
CA GLY A 393 -25.98 -26.86 -25.53
C GLY A 393 -25.87 -27.85 -24.37
N PHE A 394 -25.18 -27.50 -23.28
CA PHE A 394 -25.05 -28.35 -22.10
C PHE A 394 -26.06 -27.89 -21.04
N GLU A 395 -26.51 -28.79 -20.18
CA GLU A 395 -27.46 -28.44 -19.10
C GLU A 395 -26.78 -27.74 -17.90
N GLY A 396 -25.44 -27.64 -17.94
CA GLY A 396 -24.60 -27.14 -16.86
C GLY A 396 -24.14 -28.25 -15.92
N GLY A 397 -23.06 -28.02 -15.18
CA GLY A 397 -22.44 -29.02 -14.29
C GLY A 397 -21.14 -29.58 -14.85
N THR A 398 -20.77 -30.79 -14.42
CA THR A 398 -19.49 -31.40 -14.79
C THR A 398 -19.42 -31.73 -16.28
N PHE A 399 -18.34 -31.31 -16.92
CA PHE A 399 -18.03 -31.71 -18.31
C PHE A 399 -16.56 -32.09 -18.47
N TYR A 400 -16.26 -32.69 -19.63
CA TYR A 400 -14.95 -33.25 -19.94
C TYR A 400 -14.38 -32.65 -21.21
N ARG A 401 -13.08 -32.37 -21.24
CA ARG A 401 -12.34 -32.01 -22.45
C ARG A 401 -11.45 -33.17 -22.88
N TYR A 402 -11.61 -33.62 -24.12
CA TYR A 402 -10.77 -34.65 -24.72
C TYR A 402 -10.48 -34.32 -26.19
N ASN A 403 -9.21 -34.31 -26.58
CA ASN A 403 -8.75 -33.92 -27.93
C ASN A 403 -9.35 -32.59 -28.42
N GLY A 404 -9.48 -31.60 -27.53
CA GLY A 404 -10.02 -30.27 -27.82
C GLY A 404 -11.55 -30.19 -27.94
N TRP A 405 -12.27 -31.31 -27.76
CA TRP A 405 -13.73 -31.34 -27.76
C TRP A 405 -14.28 -31.42 -26.34
N LEU A 406 -15.41 -30.76 -26.10
CA LEU A 406 -16.16 -30.83 -24.84
C LEU A 406 -17.28 -31.87 -24.93
N TYR A 407 -17.47 -32.60 -23.83
CA TYR A 407 -18.46 -33.67 -23.71
C TYR A 407 -19.16 -33.62 -22.37
N GLU A 408 -20.47 -33.86 -22.34
CA GLU A 408 -21.16 -34.29 -21.11
C GLU A 408 -20.85 -35.76 -20.82
N PHE A 409 -21.18 -36.22 -19.61
CA PHE A 409 -20.87 -37.58 -19.17
C PHE A 409 -21.42 -38.66 -20.12
N ASP A 410 -22.69 -38.53 -20.53
CA ASP A 410 -23.34 -39.50 -21.41
C ASP A 410 -22.74 -39.49 -22.83
N ASP A 411 -22.24 -38.34 -23.30
CA ASP A 411 -21.62 -38.24 -24.63
C ASP A 411 -20.22 -38.87 -24.65
N ILE A 412 -19.43 -38.66 -23.59
CA ILE A 412 -18.06 -39.21 -23.55
C ILE A 412 -18.04 -40.72 -23.25
N THR A 413 -19.03 -41.21 -22.49
CA THR A 413 -19.11 -42.62 -22.05
C THR A 413 -20.14 -43.47 -22.78
N GLY A 414 -20.98 -42.86 -23.61
CA GLY A 414 -21.98 -43.58 -24.39
C GLY A 414 -21.36 -44.56 -25.41
N PRO A 415 -22.20 -45.39 -26.08
CA PRO A 415 -21.71 -46.45 -26.98
C PRO A 415 -20.82 -45.98 -28.13
N ASN A 416 -20.92 -44.71 -28.53
CA ASN A 416 -20.11 -44.09 -29.58
C ASN A 416 -19.13 -43.03 -29.03
N GLY A 417 -19.05 -42.88 -27.70
CA GLY A 417 -18.18 -41.92 -27.04
C GLY A 417 -16.70 -42.34 -27.10
N PRO A 418 -15.76 -41.42 -26.83
CA PRO A 418 -14.34 -41.74 -26.79
C PRO A 418 -13.94 -42.74 -25.70
N PHE A 419 -14.71 -42.83 -24.62
CA PHE A 419 -14.44 -43.71 -23.47
C PHE A 419 -15.68 -44.53 -23.06
N PRO A 420 -16.15 -45.48 -23.91
CA PRO A 420 -17.38 -46.21 -23.65
C PRO A 420 -17.38 -46.94 -22.30
N ASP A 421 -18.50 -46.87 -21.59
CA ASP A 421 -18.76 -47.54 -20.31
C ASP A 421 -17.81 -47.14 -19.15
N TYR A 422 -17.06 -46.04 -19.28
CA TYR A 422 -16.25 -45.51 -18.19
C TYR A 422 -17.13 -44.89 -17.09
N SER A 423 -16.73 -45.04 -15.82
CA SER A 423 -17.28 -44.25 -14.71
C SER A 423 -16.61 -42.88 -14.60
N GLU A 424 -17.19 -41.96 -13.82
CA GLU A 424 -16.58 -40.64 -13.55
C GLU A 424 -15.15 -40.77 -12.99
N THR A 425 -14.93 -41.67 -12.02
CA THR A 425 -13.59 -41.91 -11.45
C THR A 425 -12.61 -42.47 -12.48
N GLN A 426 -13.08 -43.24 -13.47
CA GLN A 426 -12.23 -43.72 -14.55
C GLN A 426 -11.87 -42.60 -15.53
N LEU A 427 -12.77 -41.64 -15.77
CA LEU A 427 -12.50 -40.44 -16.59
C LEU A 427 -11.53 -39.49 -15.90
N GLU A 428 -11.65 -39.26 -14.59
CA GLU A 428 -10.73 -38.42 -13.81
C GLU A 428 -9.27 -38.93 -13.87
N LEU A 429 -9.09 -40.24 -14.05
CA LEU A 429 -7.78 -40.89 -14.17
C LEU A 429 -7.37 -41.16 -15.63
N ALA A 430 -8.21 -40.83 -16.60
CA ALA A 430 -7.96 -41.13 -18.01
C ALA A 430 -6.91 -40.15 -18.58
N PRO A 431 -5.92 -40.65 -19.36
CA PRO A 431 -4.91 -39.79 -19.95
C PRO A 431 -5.54 -38.85 -20.99
N ASN A 432 -5.12 -37.57 -20.96
CA ASN A 432 -5.60 -36.50 -21.84
C ASN A 432 -7.09 -36.18 -21.72
N VAL A 433 -7.74 -36.59 -20.63
CA VAL A 433 -9.09 -36.14 -20.27
C VAL A 433 -8.96 -35.12 -19.15
N GLU A 434 -9.46 -33.92 -19.38
CA GLU A 434 -9.59 -32.90 -18.33
C GLU A 434 -11.02 -32.86 -17.84
N THR A 435 -11.19 -32.86 -16.53
CA THR A 435 -12.51 -32.87 -15.87
C THR A 435 -12.78 -31.51 -15.26
N PHE A 436 -13.81 -30.83 -15.74
CA PHE A 436 -14.29 -29.55 -15.24
C PHE A 436 -15.46 -29.82 -14.30
N LYS A 437 -15.15 -30.17 -13.05
CA LYS A 437 -16.15 -30.52 -12.05
C LYS A 437 -17.06 -29.32 -11.76
N ASP A 438 -18.38 -29.53 -11.86
CA ASP A 438 -19.40 -28.47 -11.75
C ASP A 438 -19.19 -27.29 -12.73
N GLY A 439 -18.41 -27.53 -13.81
CA GLY A 439 -18.00 -26.51 -14.77
C GLY A 439 -16.94 -25.55 -14.25
N ILE A 440 -16.32 -25.82 -13.10
CA ILE A 440 -15.33 -24.92 -12.50
C ILE A 440 -14.07 -24.85 -13.35
N CYS A 441 -13.59 -23.64 -13.57
CA CYS A 441 -12.32 -23.34 -14.22
C CYS A 441 -11.62 -22.15 -13.56
N TYR A 442 -10.36 -21.95 -13.92
CA TYR A 442 -9.50 -20.91 -13.36
C TYR A 442 -8.80 -20.10 -14.46
N TYR A 443 -8.68 -18.80 -14.20
CA TYR A 443 -7.93 -17.84 -15.03
C TYR A 443 -6.93 -17.11 -14.15
N ILE A 444 -5.75 -16.79 -14.69
CA ILE A 444 -4.73 -16.06 -13.97
C ILE A 444 -4.29 -14.83 -14.76
N TYR A 445 -4.08 -13.72 -14.04
CA TYR A 445 -3.48 -12.51 -14.58
C TYR A 445 -2.36 -12.06 -13.66
N TRP A 446 -1.15 -11.89 -14.21
CA TRP A 446 0.00 -11.38 -13.47
C TRP A 446 -0.04 -9.86 -13.45
N ILE A 447 -0.04 -9.28 -12.24
CA ILE A 447 -0.19 -7.84 -12.07
C ILE A 447 1.05 -7.14 -12.62
N ARG A 448 0.81 -6.22 -13.56
CA ARG A 448 1.82 -5.32 -14.10
C ARG A 448 1.83 -4.02 -13.32
N HIS A 449 2.85 -3.22 -13.51
CA HIS A 449 3.00 -1.92 -12.87
C HIS A 449 3.42 -0.86 -13.87
N ALA A 450 4.23 -1.25 -14.85
CA ALA A 450 4.41 -0.55 -16.11
C ALA A 450 4.29 -1.58 -17.25
N ALA A 451 4.04 -1.13 -18.46
CA ALA A 451 4.16 -1.95 -19.66
C ALA A 451 4.99 -1.21 -20.70
N ASP A 452 5.83 -1.94 -21.44
CA ASP A 452 6.66 -1.39 -22.52
C ASP A 452 6.18 -1.83 -23.93
N ASP A 453 5.04 -2.53 -23.99
CA ASP A 453 4.48 -3.16 -25.19
C ASP A 453 5.45 -4.12 -25.92
N VAL A 454 6.46 -4.66 -25.22
CA VAL A 454 7.42 -5.62 -25.75
C VAL A 454 7.28 -6.97 -25.04
N ASP A 455 6.46 -7.85 -25.61
CA ASP A 455 6.15 -9.19 -25.06
C ASP A 455 7.38 -10.11 -24.83
N ASP A 456 8.52 -9.79 -25.45
CA ASP A 456 9.73 -10.61 -25.43
C ASP A 456 10.79 -10.20 -24.41
N VAL A 457 10.62 -9.06 -23.73
CA VAL A 457 11.59 -8.54 -22.76
C VAL A 457 10.87 -8.12 -21.49
N ILE A 458 11.33 -8.59 -20.33
CA ILE A 458 10.79 -8.09 -19.06
C ILE A 458 11.53 -6.81 -18.69
N SER A 459 10.84 -5.69 -18.79
CA SER A 459 11.40 -4.40 -18.44
C SER A 459 11.51 -4.20 -16.92
N PRO A 460 12.39 -3.30 -16.45
CA PRO A 460 12.43 -2.91 -15.05
C PRO A 460 11.03 -2.57 -14.54
N MET A 461 10.69 -3.10 -13.37
CA MET A 461 9.39 -2.88 -12.71
C MET A 461 8.13 -3.14 -13.57
N GLU A 462 8.22 -3.89 -14.68
CA GLU A 462 7.03 -4.25 -15.47
C GLU A 462 6.07 -5.11 -14.64
N TYR A 463 6.58 -6.17 -14.03
CA TYR A 463 5.84 -7.00 -13.06
C TYR A 463 6.33 -6.72 -11.65
N ALA A 464 5.73 -5.70 -11.04
CA ALA A 464 6.06 -5.24 -9.71
C ALA A 464 4.79 -4.87 -8.93
N ILE A 465 4.89 -4.88 -7.61
CA ILE A 465 3.97 -4.16 -6.75
C ILE A 465 4.81 -3.13 -6.03
N VAL A 466 4.59 -1.85 -6.26
CA VAL A 466 5.19 -0.74 -5.50
C VAL A 466 4.22 -0.22 -4.45
N ARG A 467 4.76 0.19 -3.30
CA ARG A 467 4.04 0.80 -2.19
C ARG A 467 3.28 2.08 -2.60
N ASN A 468 2.30 2.49 -1.80
CA ASN A 468 1.46 3.68 -2.00
C ASN A 468 0.75 3.76 -3.38
N ASN A 469 0.40 2.61 -3.96
CA ASN A 469 -0.33 2.50 -5.22
C ASN A 469 -1.61 1.66 -5.07
N ILE A 470 -2.63 1.96 -5.88
CA ILE A 470 -3.86 1.18 -6.03
C ILE A 470 -3.88 0.57 -7.44
N TYR A 471 -3.99 -0.75 -7.50
CA TYR A 471 -4.07 -1.55 -8.72
C TYR A 471 -5.54 -1.90 -8.97
N GLN A 472 -6.16 -1.34 -10.01
CA GLN A 472 -7.56 -1.58 -10.37
C GLN A 472 -7.64 -2.53 -11.56
N LEU A 473 -8.19 -3.74 -11.35
CA LEU A 473 -8.33 -4.77 -12.38
C LEU A 473 -9.81 -5.01 -12.69
N ASP A 474 -10.24 -4.71 -13.92
CA ASP A 474 -11.61 -4.96 -14.38
C ASP A 474 -11.60 -6.03 -15.47
N VAL A 475 -12.30 -7.15 -15.25
CA VAL A 475 -12.43 -8.19 -16.27
C VAL A 475 -13.40 -7.68 -17.34
N VAL A 476 -12.92 -7.51 -18.58
CA VAL A 476 -13.77 -6.99 -19.67
C VAL A 476 -14.22 -8.06 -20.66
N SER A 477 -13.42 -9.09 -20.88
CA SER A 477 -13.85 -10.25 -21.65
C SER A 477 -13.11 -11.51 -21.26
N VAL A 478 -13.72 -12.65 -21.57
CA VAL A 478 -13.15 -13.98 -21.38
C VAL A 478 -13.08 -14.64 -22.75
N SER A 479 -11.87 -14.88 -23.26
CA SER A 479 -11.76 -15.36 -24.63
C SER A 479 -12.07 -16.85 -24.74
N GLY A 480 -11.86 -17.66 -23.71
CA GLY A 480 -11.94 -19.12 -23.83
C GLY A 480 -12.14 -19.86 -22.52
N LEU A 481 -12.16 -21.19 -22.61
CA LEU A 481 -12.21 -22.08 -21.46
C LEU A 481 -10.89 -22.02 -20.66
N GLY A 482 -11.00 -21.72 -19.37
CA GLY A 482 -9.86 -21.70 -18.43
C GLY A 482 -9.32 -23.09 -18.07
N SER A 483 -8.39 -23.15 -17.12
CA SER A 483 -7.84 -24.43 -16.63
C SER A 483 -8.81 -25.14 -15.70
N SER A 484 -8.87 -26.47 -15.76
CA SER A 484 -9.75 -27.29 -14.90
C SER A 484 -9.29 -27.38 -13.44
N GLN A 485 -8.02 -27.07 -13.18
CA GLN A 485 -7.40 -27.09 -11.86
C GLN A 485 -6.76 -25.73 -11.56
N PRO A 486 -6.70 -25.35 -10.27
CA PRO A 486 -6.05 -24.11 -9.84
C PRO A 486 -4.52 -24.26 -9.77
N GLU A 487 -3.97 -25.47 -9.85
CA GLU A 487 -2.54 -25.69 -10.07
C GLU A 487 -2.21 -25.67 -11.56
N ASN A 488 -1.10 -25.02 -11.94
CA ASN A 488 -0.66 -24.92 -13.33
C ASN A 488 -1.74 -24.33 -14.25
N VAL A 489 -2.44 -23.30 -13.78
CA VAL A 489 -3.32 -22.49 -14.64
C VAL A 489 -2.48 -21.99 -15.81
N GLU A 490 -2.88 -22.39 -17.02
CA GLU A 490 -2.27 -21.85 -18.21
C GLU A 490 -2.74 -20.40 -18.35
N GLU A 491 -1.90 -19.52 -18.90
CA GLU A 491 -2.36 -18.20 -19.31
C GLU A 491 -3.36 -18.38 -20.45
N HIS A 492 -4.63 -18.38 -20.08
CA HIS A 492 -5.74 -18.28 -21.00
C HIS A 492 -5.99 -16.80 -21.24
N GLU A 493 -6.31 -16.44 -22.47
CA GLU A 493 -6.65 -15.08 -22.83
C GLU A 493 -7.94 -14.64 -22.08
N ILE A 494 -7.75 -14.00 -20.93
CA ILE A 494 -8.72 -13.15 -20.27
C ILE A 494 -8.27 -11.72 -20.53
N THR A 495 -9.21 -10.87 -20.93
CA THR A 495 -8.90 -9.46 -21.18
C THR A 495 -9.28 -8.67 -19.94
N ILE A 496 -8.29 -7.97 -19.38
CA ILE A 496 -8.42 -7.15 -18.18
C ILE A 496 -8.20 -5.68 -18.59
N HIS A 497 -9.14 -4.81 -18.27
CA HIS A 497 -8.87 -3.37 -18.16
C HIS A 497 -8.10 -3.13 -16.87
N PHE A 498 -6.96 -2.47 -16.99
CA PHE A 498 -6.00 -2.42 -15.91
C PHE A 498 -5.46 -1.02 -15.71
N LYS A 499 -5.55 -0.53 -14.47
CA LYS A 499 -5.12 0.81 -14.10
C LYS A 499 -4.29 0.78 -12.83
N VAL A 500 -3.23 1.58 -12.80
CA VAL A 500 -2.42 1.83 -11.61
C VAL A 500 -2.58 3.30 -11.23
N LYS A 501 -3.14 3.52 -10.04
CA LYS A 501 -3.42 4.85 -9.52
C LYS A 501 -2.58 5.15 -8.30
N SER A 502 -2.07 6.37 -8.21
CA SER A 502 -1.39 6.86 -7.01
C SER A 502 -2.39 6.88 -5.85
N TRP A 503 -1.99 6.31 -4.71
CA TRP A 503 -2.83 6.21 -3.51
C TRP A 503 -2.77 7.49 -2.69
N ASN A 504 -3.06 8.61 -3.35
CA ASN A 504 -2.91 9.96 -2.83
C ASN A 504 -4.25 10.68 -2.74
N ASP A 505 -4.26 11.70 -1.89
CA ASP A 505 -5.42 12.54 -1.59
C ASP A 505 -5.93 13.31 -2.83
N VAL A 506 -7.19 13.74 -2.76
CA VAL A 506 -7.77 14.69 -3.73
C VAL A 506 -7.84 16.08 -3.07
N SER A 507 -6.70 16.77 -3.01
CA SER A 507 -6.50 18.17 -2.58
C SER A 507 -7.16 18.59 -1.26
N VAL A 508 -6.36 18.78 -0.20
CA VAL A 508 -6.79 19.39 1.07
C VAL A 508 -6.18 20.79 1.19
N THR A 509 -6.98 21.82 1.50
CA THR A 509 -6.41 23.15 1.76
C THR A 509 -5.78 23.17 3.14
N VAL A 510 -4.45 23.16 3.20
CA VAL A 510 -3.70 23.36 4.47
C VAL A 510 -3.95 24.79 4.97
N PRO A 511 -4.38 24.99 6.23
CA PRO A 511 -4.47 26.32 6.80
C PRO A 511 -3.10 26.99 6.82
N SER A 512 -2.99 28.23 6.33
CA SER A 512 -1.80 29.05 6.59
C SER A 512 -1.78 29.39 8.08
N PHE A 513 -0.82 28.85 8.81
CA PHE A 513 -0.54 29.28 10.17
C PHE A 513 0.38 30.50 10.07
N ASP A 514 -0.22 31.70 10.18
CA ASP A 514 0.50 32.98 10.29
C ASP A 514 1.23 33.13 11.63
#